data_AF-A0AAD6IQ93-F1
#
_entry.id   AF-A0AAD6IQ93-F1
#
_cell.length_a   1.000
_cell.length_b   1.000
_cell.length_c   1.000
_cell.angle_alpha   90.00
_cell.angle_beta   90.00
_cell.angle_gamma   90.00
#
_symmetry.space_group_name_H-M   'P 1'
#
loop_
_entity.id
_entity.type
_entity.pdbx_description
1 polymer ?
#
loop_
_entity_poly.entity_id
_entity_poly.type
_entity_poly.pdbx_seq_one_letter_code
_entity_poly.pdbx_strand_id
1 'polypeptide(L)'
;MIKVDHEASVADYLMEAIEKPCVRILDAVYGVRARFIAPRGALKLGSPDKIIWFTRGVERSRARLMIETKTPWALPTHPGLDLATYYNKHRRNFEKDPIIKAVHQAYGYMTLNSLKYGILTNAETTYIFRRMHNDTEGPPKTGQGGYLECSPAISLLGQGLESPIAAYAFISALSYEEGWLHRSLEDDFDDVPTEFKLDSTQPILAPLPIEKPITNTKGLTFQLGKLLSSSVASTMRGTILHRGNPICNCIIKTYDLAEKRAEEMYHELSHMQGSEIPRLYIKGELAGLIGILALEDCGETLEGKETSAEAKKAVQKILRKMHAVGVLHNDLSLRNIVMNQHAPSESAFRLIDFGLATFATNKGKLEEEMAMVDQIDLC
;
A
#
# COMPACT_ATOMS: atom_id res chain seq x y z
N MET A 1 13.51 18.62 25.37
CA MET A 1 12.33 18.52 24.49
C MET A 1 12.83 18.66 23.07
N ILE A 2 12.93 17.54 22.34
CA ILE A 2 13.38 17.56 20.93
C ILE A 2 12.28 18.30 20.17
N LYS A 3 12.61 19.36 19.42
CA LYS A 3 11.69 19.93 18.45
C LYS A 3 11.58 18.92 17.31
N VAL A 4 10.55 18.09 17.37
CA VAL A 4 10.30 17.10 16.33
C VAL A 4 9.26 17.70 15.39
N ASP A 5 9.73 18.42 14.38
CA ASP A 5 8.86 19.11 13.42
C ASP A 5 8.44 18.18 12.26
N HIS A 6 9.00 16.96 12.17
CA HIS A 6 8.72 16.00 11.09
C HIS A 6 8.73 14.53 11.54
N GLU A 7 7.88 13.69 10.91
CA GLU A 7 7.78 12.24 11.17
C GLU A 7 9.12 11.50 10.97
N ALA A 8 9.91 11.92 9.98
CA ALA A 8 11.25 11.36 9.72
C ALA A 8 12.17 11.48 10.95
N SER A 9 12.12 12.61 11.67
CA SER A 9 12.95 12.80 12.87
C SER A 9 12.49 11.93 14.04
N VAL A 10 11.18 11.66 14.16
CA VAL A 10 10.67 10.66 15.11
C VAL A 10 11.21 9.28 14.74
N ALA A 11 11.09 8.90 13.48
CA ALA A 11 11.48 7.58 12.99
C ALA A 11 12.98 7.29 13.16
N ASP A 12 13.84 8.28 12.92
CA ASP A 12 15.29 8.18 13.14
C ASP A 12 15.63 8.01 14.62
N TYR A 13 14.97 8.77 15.50
CA TYR A 13 15.14 8.63 16.94
C TYR A 13 14.71 7.23 17.42
N LEU A 14 13.53 6.76 17.02
CA LEU A 14 13.02 5.44 17.38
C LEU A 14 13.94 4.33 16.86
N MET A 15 14.52 4.50 15.67
CA MET A 15 15.47 3.54 15.11
C MET A 15 16.69 3.36 16.02
N GLU A 16 17.34 4.46 16.42
CA GLU A 16 18.56 4.41 17.22
C GLU A 16 18.28 4.01 18.68
N ALA A 17 17.25 4.61 19.28
CA ALA A 17 16.97 4.47 20.70
C ALA A 17 16.21 3.18 21.06
N ILE A 18 15.45 2.60 20.12
CA ILE A 18 14.53 1.50 20.41
C ILE A 18 14.78 0.29 19.52
N GLU A 19 14.73 0.48 18.20
CA GLU A 19 14.73 -0.64 17.25
C GLU A 19 16.07 -1.38 17.24
N LYS A 20 17.21 -0.66 17.18
CA LYS A 20 18.53 -1.28 17.22
C LYS A 20 18.79 -2.04 18.53
N PRO A 21 18.53 -1.47 19.73
CA PRO A 21 18.57 -2.23 20.98
C PRO A 21 17.63 -3.45 20.99
N CYS A 22 16.40 -3.30 20.50
CA CYS A 22 15.43 -4.39 20.41
C CYS A 22 15.98 -5.56 19.57
N VAL A 23 16.54 -5.29 18.39
CA VAL A 23 17.16 -6.34 17.55
C VAL A 23 18.28 -7.06 18.29
N ARG A 24 19.13 -6.35 19.05
CA ARG A 24 20.18 -6.97 19.86
C ARG A 24 19.62 -7.86 20.96
N ILE A 25 18.52 -7.45 21.60
CA ILE A 25 17.84 -8.26 22.62
C ILE A 25 17.24 -9.52 21.98
N LEU A 26 16.58 -9.40 20.84
CA LEU A 26 16.01 -10.54 20.12
C LEU A 26 17.08 -11.57 19.75
N ASP A 27 18.23 -11.12 19.27
CA ASP A 27 19.34 -12.00 18.94
C ASP A 27 19.97 -12.64 20.18
N ALA A 28 20.29 -11.84 21.21
CA ALA A 28 20.99 -12.31 22.40
C ALA A 28 20.14 -13.17 23.33
N VAL A 29 18.84 -12.87 23.48
CA VAL A 29 17.95 -13.53 24.44
C VAL A 29 17.13 -14.63 23.78
N TYR A 30 16.61 -14.37 22.58
CA TYR A 30 15.71 -15.30 21.90
C TYR A 30 16.41 -16.10 20.79
N GLY A 31 17.66 -15.77 20.44
CA GLY A 31 18.36 -16.39 19.31
C GLY A 31 17.74 -16.08 17.95
N VAL A 32 17.00 -14.97 17.87
CA VAL A 32 16.22 -14.59 16.69
C VAL A 32 16.86 -13.40 15.99
N ARG A 33 17.27 -13.62 14.74
CA ARG A 33 17.72 -12.52 13.87
C ARG A 33 16.51 -11.78 13.30
N ALA A 34 16.36 -10.52 13.71
CA ALA A 34 15.29 -9.65 13.27
C ALA A 34 15.81 -8.35 12.65
N ARG A 35 14.99 -7.69 11.83
CA ARG A 35 15.23 -6.35 11.29
C ARG A 35 13.94 -5.57 11.23
N PHE A 36 13.98 -4.32 11.66
CA PHE A 36 12.93 -3.33 11.35
C PHE A 36 13.25 -2.72 9.99
N ILE A 37 12.33 -2.84 9.04
CA ILE A 37 12.53 -2.36 7.67
C ILE A 37 11.28 -1.63 7.17
N ALA A 38 11.47 -0.77 6.17
CA ALA A 38 10.34 -0.24 5.40
C ALA A 38 9.56 -1.41 4.76
N PRO A 39 8.23 -1.29 4.59
CA PRO A 39 7.38 -2.37 4.10
C PRO A 39 7.57 -2.71 2.61
N ARG A 40 8.46 -2.00 1.89
CA ARG A 40 8.61 -2.05 0.41
C ARG A 40 8.59 -3.49 -0.11
N GLY A 41 7.45 -3.88 -0.67
CA GLY A 41 7.21 -5.20 -1.27
C GLY A 41 6.91 -6.35 -0.31
N ALA A 42 7.01 -6.13 1.00
CA ALA A 42 6.72 -7.13 2.02
C ALA A 42 5.23 -7.22 2.38
N LEU A 43 4.46 -6.17 2.10
CA LEU A 43 3.02 -6.10 2.32
C LEU A 43 2.29 -5.88 0.98
N LYS A 44 1.13 -6.52 0.81
CA LYS A 44 0.32 -6.40 -0.42
C LYS A 44 -0.53 -5.12 -0.42
N LEU A 45 -0.98 -4.68 0.76
CA LEU A 45 -1.93 -3.57 0.90
C LEU A 45 -1.45 -2.54 1.93
N GLY A 46 -1.41 -1.28 1.53
CA GLY A 46 -0.98 -0.17 2.40
C GLY A 46 0.53 -0.13 2.63
N SER A 47 0.98 0.89 3.35
CA SER A 47 2.40 1.13 3.59
C SER A 47 2.60 1.67 5.01
N PRO A 48 2.50 0.83 6.06
CA PRO A 48 2.90 1.24 7.40
C PRO A 48 4.37 1.68 7.39
N ASP A 49 4.77 2.55 8.31
CA ASP A 49 6.14 3.11 8.29
C ASP A 49 7.22 2.02 8.33
N LYS A 50 7.04 1.01 9.19
CA LYS A 50 7.95 -0.12 9.30
C LYS A 50 7.20 -1.43 9.54
N ILE A 51 7.91 -2.51 9.26
CA ILE A 51 7.55 -3.87 9.65
C ILE A 51 8.75 -4.53 10.33
N ILE A 52 8.49 -5.56 11.14
CA ILE A 52 9.54 -6.47 11.56
C ILE A 52 9.66 -7.67 10.61
N TRP A 53 10.90 -7.99 10.28
CA TRP A 53 11.28 -9.14 9.47
C TRP A 53 12.20 -10.05 10.27
N PHE A 54 11.96 -11.36 10.24
CA PHE A 54 12.78 -12.36 10.90
C PHE A 54 13.56 -13.19 9.86
N THR A 55 14.70 -13.74 10.25
CA THR A 55 15.49 -14.63 9.39
C THR A 55 15.59 -16.00 10.04
N ARG A 56 15.05 -17.04 9.39
CA ARG A 56 15.17 -18.43 9.83
C ARG A 56 15.84 -19.26 8.73
N GLY A 57 17.14 -19.52 8.87
CA GLY A 57 17.90 -20.26 7.86
C GLY A 57 18.03 -19.50 6.53
N VAL A 58 17.74 -20.18 5.42
CA VAL A 58 17.80 -19.63 4.04
C VAL A 58 16.47 -19.03 3.59
N GLU A 59 15.38 -19.31 4.32
CA GLU A 59 14.05 -18.83 3.99
C GLU A 59 13.80 -17.40 4.49
N ARG A 60 13.19 -16.59 3.63
CA ARG A 60 12.69 -15.27 3.98
C ARG A 60 11.47 -15.45 4.87
N SER A 61 11.48 -14.92 6.11
CA SER A 61 10.21 -14.87 6.88
C SER A 61 9.25 -13.88 6.24
N ARG A 62 8.02 -13.78 6.75
CA ARG A 62 7.08 -12.73 6.37
C ARG A 62 7.11 -11.59 7.36
N ALA A 63 6.52 -10.45 7.00
CA ALA A 63 6.19 -9.39 7.95
C ALA A 63 5.29 -9.97 9.06
N ARG A 64 5.63 -9.74 10.33
CA ARG A 64 4.88 -10.28 11.49
C ARG A 64 4.29 -9.21 12.41
N LEU A 65 4.85 -8.02 12.35
CA LEU A 65 4.49 -6.87 13.16
C LEU A 65 4.59 -5.64 12.27
N MET A 66 3.59 -4.78 12.31
CA MET A 66 3.65 -3.43 11.72
C MET A 66 3.95 -2.40 12.79
N ILE A 67 4.60 -1.32 12.40
CA ILE A 67 4.89 -0.17 13.23
C ILE A 67 4.44 1.06 12.45
N GLU A 68 3.54 1.82 13.05
CA GLU A 68 3.07 3.11 12.57
C GLU A 68 3.59 4.19 13.51
N THR A 69 4.30 5.16 12.95
CA THR A 69 4.91 6.29 13.65
C THR A 69 4.16 7.56 13.29
N LYS A 70 3.71 8.29 14.31
CA LYS A 70 3.05 9.58 14.13
C LYS A 70 3.84 10.69 14.78
N THR A 71 3.65 11.90 14.25
CA THR A 71 4.03 13.12 14.98
C THR A 71 3.13 13.34 16.19
N PRO A 72 3.58 14.08 17.21
CA PRO A 72 2.77 14.38 18.39
C PRO A 72 1.43 15.06 18.06
N TRP A 73 1.30 15.83 16.98
CA TRP A 73 0.00 16.42 16.59
C TRP A 73 -0.90 15.48 15.79
N ALA A 74 -0.33 14.49 15.08
CA ALA A 74 -1.08 13.45 14.39
C ALA A 74 -1.52 12.31 15.33
N LEU A 75 -0.89 12.20 16.51
CA LEU A 75 -1.30 11.36 17.62
C LEU A 75 -1.14 12.14 18.94
N PRO A 76 -2.05 13.10 19.24
CA PRO A 76 -1.94 13.98 20.41
C PRO A 76 -2.31 13.24 21.70
N THR A 77 -1.36 12.46 22.19
CA THR A 77 -1.45 11.74 23.45
C THR A 77 -1.19 12.69 24.61
N HIS A 78 -1.97 12.58 25.68
CA HIS A 78 -1.73 13.31 26.92
C HIS A 78 -1.65 12.31 28.09
N PRO A 79 -0.96 12.65 29.19
CA PRO A 79 -0.92 11.80 30.37
C PRO A 79 -2.32 11.40 30.84
N GLY A 80 -2.53 10.10 31.04
CA GLY A 80 -3.82 9.55 31.47
C GLY A 80 -4.84 9.28 30.36
N LEU A 81 -4.50 9.52 29.09
CA LEU A 81 -5.35 9.10 27.97
C LEU A 81 -5.44 7.56 27.91
N ASP A 82 -6.61 7.02 28.24
CA ASP A 82 -6.98 5.66 27.87
C ASP A 82 -7.45 5.63 26.41
N LEU A 83 -6.55 5.19 25.53
CA LEU A 83 -6.78 5.15 24.09
C LEU A 83 -7.97 4.27 23.71
N ALA A 84 -8.18 3.14 24.40
CA ALA A 84 -9.27 2.22 24.10
C ALA A 84 -10.62 2.86 24.44
N THR A 85 -10.75 3.47 25.62
CA THR A 85 -11.98 4.17 26.02
C THR A 85 -12.23 5.38 25.12
N TYR A 86 -11.19 6.17 24.84
CA TYR A 86 -11.29 7.33 23.96
C TYR A 86 -11.77 6.93 22.56
N TYR A 87 -11.17 5.90 21.98
CA TYR A 87 -11.53 5.40 20.66
C TYR A 87 -12.99 4.94 20.62
N ASN A 88 -13.42 4.11 21.56
CA ASN A 88 -14.78 3.60 21.58
C ASN A 88 -15.84 4.70 21.67
N LYS A 89 -15.54 5.81 22.36
CA LYS A 89 -16.42 6.97 22.47
C LYS A 89 -16.47 7.81 21.18
N HIS A 90 -15.36 7.91 20.43
CA HIS A 90 -15.23 8.85 19.31
C HIS A 90 -15.05 8.19 17.93
N ARG A 91 -15.10 6.84 17.82
CA ARG A 91 -14.88 6.07 16.58
C ARG A 91 -15.72 6.50 15.36
N ARG A 92 -16.81 7.24 15.55
CA ARG A 92 -17.63 7.79 14.46
C ARG A 92 -17.05 9.06 13.83
N ASN A 93 -16.04 9.67 14.45
CA ASN A 93 -15.44 10.95 14.04
C ASN A 93 -14.08 10.78 13.35
N PHE A 94 -13.84 9.65 12.67
CA PHE A 94 -12.53 9.28 12.13
C PHE A 94 -11.95 10.31 11.13
N GLU A 95 -12.78 11.08 10.43
CA GLU A 95 -12.33 12.11 9.50
C GLU A 95 -11.77 13.36 10.17
N LYS A 96 -12.18 13.65 11.41
CA LYS A 96 -11.89 14.91 12.12
C LYS A 96 -10.95 14.73 13.30
N ASP A 97 -10.90 13.53 13.86
CA ASP A 97 -10.10 13.23 15.04
C ASP A 97 -8.79 12.52 14.65
N PRO A 98 -7.62 13.16 14.84
CA PRO A 98 -6.35 12.58 14.44
C PRO A 98 -6.02 11.28 15.18
N ILE A 99 -6.43 11.13 16.45
CA ILE A 99 -6.22 9.90 17.22
C ILE A 99 -7.02 8.75 16.60
N ILE A 100 -8.30 9.00 16.29
CA ILE A 100 -9.17 8.00 15.69
C ILE A 100 -8.65 7.61 14.31
N LYS A 101 -8.19 8.59 13.51
CA LYS A 101 -7.57 8.34 12.21
C LYS A 101 -6.34 7.44 12.31
N ALA A 102 -5.43 7.72 13.26
CA ALA A 102 -4.23 6.93 13.47
C ALA A 102 -4.54 5.48 13.90
N VAL A 103 -5.50 5.29 14.81
CA VAL A 103 -5.93 3.94 15.23
C VAL A 103 -6.61 3.18 14.08
N HIS A 104 -7.49 3.84 13.31
CA HIS A 104 -8.11 3.25 12.12
C HIS A 104 -7.05 2.81 11.11
N GLN A 105 -6.07 3.68 10.81
CA GLN A 105 -4.98 3.38 9.89
C GLN A 105 -4.19 2.14 10.33
N ALA A 106 -3.76 2.10 11.59
CA ALA A 106 -3.03 0.95 12.13
C ALA A 106 -3.87 -0.34 12.04
N TYR A 107 -5.12 -0.28 12.48
CA TYR A 107 -6.04 -1.43 12.40
C TYR A 107 -6.30 -1.89 10.96
N GLY A 108 -6.39 -0.95 10.02
CA GLY A 108 -6.56 -1.21 8.59
C GLY A 108 -5.37 -1.98 8.04
N TYR A 109 -4.15 -1.48 8.23
CA TYR A 109 -2.94 -2.19 7.78
C TYR A 109 -2.82 -3.58 8.41
N MET A 110 -3.13 -3.72 9.71
CA MET A 110 -3.13 -5.03 10.37
C MET A 110 -4.17 -5.98 9.78
N THR A 111 -5.38 -5.49 9.50
CA THR A 111 -6.47 -6.31 8.94
C THR A 111 -6.17 -6.74 7.52
N LEU A 112 -5.76 -5.79 6.67
CA LEU A 112 -5.53 -6.02 5.25
C LEU A 112 -4.31 -6.92 4.97
N ASN A 113 -3.33 -6.91 5.87
CA ASN A 113 -2.14 -7.76 5.77
C ASN A 113 -2.17 -8.96 6.73
N SER A 114 -3.33 -9.25 7.35
CA SER A 114 -3.49 -10.40 8.24
C SER A 114 -2.48 -10.44 9.41
N LEU A 115 -2.04 -9.28 9.87
CA LEU A 115 -1.15 -9.14 11.02
C LEU A 115 -1.96 -9.22 12.32
N LYS A 116 -1.42 -9.96 13.30
CA LYS A 116 -2.00 -10.05 14.65
C LYS A 116 -1.63 -8.84 15.50
N TYR A 117 -0.38 -8.42 15.38
CA TYR A 117 0.22 -7.40 16.23
C TYR A 117 0.59 -6.16 15.44
N GLY A 118 0.51 -5.02 16.12
CA GLY A 118 0.90 -3.72 15.58
C GLY A 118 1.38 -2.81 16.70
N ILE A 119 2.23 -1.86 16.34
CA ILE A 119 2.66 -0.78 17.23
C ILE A 119 2.19 0.54 16.62
N LEU A 120 1.59 1.39 17.45
CA LEU A 120 1.34 2.79 17.13
C LEU A 120 2.12 3.65 18.11
N THR A 121 3.02 4.49 17.60
CA THR A 121 3.98 5.22 18.41
C THR A 121 4.16 6.65 17.95
N ASN A 122 4.55 7.54 18.86
CA ASN A 122 5.02 8.89 18.57
C ASN A 122 6.28 9.18 19.40
N ALA A 123 6.75 10.43 19.43
CA ALA A 123 7.93 10.85 20.21
C ALA A 123 7.72 10.89 21.74
N GLU A 124 6.58 10.45 22.27
CA GLU A 124 6.24 10.52 23.71
C GLU A 124 5.68 9.20 24.25
N THR A 125 4.86 8.51 23.46
CA THR A 125 4.05 7.37 23.87
C THR A 125 4.02 6.29 22.81
N THR A 126 4.04 5.04 23.25
CA THR A 126 3.86 3.83 22.44
C THR A 126 2.62 3.07 22.91
N TYR A 127 1.85 2.56 21.96
CA TYR A 127 0.75 1.61 22.18
C TYR A 127 1.00 0.33 21.40
N ILE A 128 0.70 -0.80 22.02
CA ILE A 128 0.71 -2.11 21.38
C ILE A 128 -0.72 -2.53 21.10
N PHE A 129 -0.96 -2.97 19.87
CA PHE A 129 -2.23 -3.53 19.44
C PHE A 129 -2.15 -5.04 19.24
N ARG A 130 -3.23 -5.73 19.60
CA ARG A 130 -3.45 -7.15 19.31
C ARG A 130 -4.84 -7.35 18.72
N ARG A 131 -4.92 -7.95 17.53
CA ARG A 131 -6.18 -8.37 16.93
C ARG A 131 -6.62 -9.69 17.52
N MET A 132 -7.83 -9.69 18.07
CA MET A 132 -8.50 -10.86 18.60
C MET A 132 -9.59 -11.32 17.66
N HIS A 133 -9.58 -12.60 17.32
CA HIS A 133 -10.63 -13.28 16.58
C HIS A 133 -11.08 -14.52 17.34
N ASN A 134 -12.32 -14.97 17.11
CA ASN A 134 -12.73 -16.28 17.56
C ASN A 134 -12.11 -17.33 16.63
N ASP A 135 -11.09 -18.03 17.11
CA ASP A 135 -10.33 -19.04 16.36
C ASP A 135 -11.16 -20.26 15.88
N THR A 136 -12.43 -20.34 16.26
CA THR A 136 -13.31 -21.50 16.01
C THR A 136 -14.12 -21.45 14.71
N GLU A 137 -14.18 -20.33 13.96
CA GLU A 137 -15.13 -20.20 12.83
C GLU A 137 -14.49 -19.92 11.44
N GLY A 138 -13.17 -20.07 11.30
CA GLY A 138 -12.50 -19.78 10.03
C GLY A 138 -12.42 -18.27 9.72
N PRO A 139 -12.10 -17.85 8.48
CA PRO A 139 -11.92 -16.44 8.16
C PRO A 139 -13.22 -15.65 8.45
N PRO A 140 -13.13 -14.45 9.03
CA PRO A 140 -14.30 -13.61 9.24
C PRO A 140 -14.93 -13.36 7.89
N LYS A 141 -16.16 -13.84 7.72
CA LYS A 141 -17.06 -13.30 6.71
C LYS A 141 -17.11 -11.80 7.00
N THR A 142 -16.87 -10.96 6.00
CA THR A 142 -16.93 -9.50 6.10
C THR A 142 -18.08 -9.08 7.03
N GLY A 143 -17.75 -8.57 8.23
CA GLY A 143 -18.74 -8.16 9.23
C GLY A 143 -18.87 -9.00 10.52
N GLN A 144 -18.24 -10.17 10.65
CA GLN A 144 -18.13 -10.88 11.94
C GLN A 144 -16.87 -10.39 12.68
N GLY A 145 -17.09 -9.60 13.74
CA GLY A 145 -16.10 -8.69 14.32
C GLY A 145 -15.05 -9.37 15.19
N GLY A 146 -13.80 -9.30 14.76
CA GLY A 146 -12.67 -9.29 15.70
C GLY A 146 -12.64 -7.98 16.49
N TYR A 147 -12.11 -8.02 17.70
CA TYR A 147 -11.85 -6.81 18.49
C TYR A 147 -10.35 -6.51 18.51
N LEU A 148 -10.02 -5.23 18.62
CA LEU A 148 -8.66 -4.76 18.76
C LEU A 148 -8.40 -4.49 20.25
N GLU A 149 -7.50 -5.27 20.83
CA GLU A 149 -6.95 -4.97 22.15
C GLU A 149 -5.84 -3.92 22.02
N CYS A 150 -5.76 -3.04 23.01
CA CYS A 150 -4.77 -1.99 23.11
C CYS A 150 -4.12 -2.04 24.49
N SER A 151 -2.79 -1.98 24.53
CA SER A 151 -2.07 -1.81 25.79
C SER A 151 -2.38 -0.45 26.43
N PRO A 152 -2.12 -0.28 27.74
CA PRO A 152 -1.92 1.05 28.31
C PRO A 152 -0.82 1.82 27.57
N ALA A 153 -0.83 3.14 27.76
CA ALA A 153 0.21 4.04 27.24
C ALA A 153 1.58 3.68 27.83
N ILE A 154 2.56 3.41 26.96
CA ILE A 154 3.96 3.15 27.34
C ILE A 154 4.74 4.43 27.08
N SER A 155 5.23 5.08 28.13
CA SER A 155 6.02 6.29 27.99
C SER A 155 7.38 5.99 27.37
N LEU A 156 7.86 6.83 26.45
CA LEU A 156 9.24 6.72 25.95
C LEU A 156 10.30 6.97 27.03
N LEU A 157 9.92 7.56 28.16
CA LEU A 157 10.80 7.74 29.33
C LEU A 157 10.71 6.58 30.32
N GLY A 158 9.87 5.56 30.05
CA GLY A 158 9.75 4.37 30.86
C GLY A 158 11.07 3.63 30.98
N GLN A 159 11.31 3.00 32.14
CA GLN A 159 12.56 2.29 32.44
C GLN A 159 12.29 0.80 32.68
N GLY A 160 13.32 -0.03 32.48
CA GLY A 160 13.22 -1.47 32.69
C GLY A 160 12.11 -2.11 31.85
N LEU A 161 11.22 -2.86 32.49
CA LEU A 161 10.11 -3.56 31.84
C LEU A 161 8.98 -2.63 31.36
N GLU A 162 8.94 -1.39 31.86
CA GLU A 162 8.00 -0.37 31.42
C GLU A 162 8.56 0.48 30.26
N SER A 163 9.78 0.19 29.81
CA SER A 163 10.41 0.90 28.70
C SER A 163 9.81 0.48 27.35
N PRO A 164 9.81 1.37 26.35
CA PRO A 164 9.40 1.01 24.99
C PRO A 164 10.29 -0.07 24.38
N ILE A 165 11.58 -0.14 24.76
CA ILE A 165 12.50 -1.20 24.30
C ILE A 165 12.00 -2.57 24.76
N ALA A 166 11.63 -2.70 26.05
CA ALA A 166 11.09 -3.94 26.58
C ALA A 166 9.79 -4.33 25.87
N ALA A 167 8.91 -3.36 25.63
CA ALA A 167 7.65 -3.57 24.92
C ALA A 167 7.87 -4.04 23.47
N TYR A 168 8.76 -3.38 22.73
CA TYR A 168 9.14 -3.76 21.36
C TYR A 168 9.75 -5.15 21.32
N ALA A 169 10.68 -5.47 22.23
CA ALA A 169 11.32 -6.77 22.29
C ALA A 169 10.30 -7.88 22.60
N PHE A 170 9.45 -7.65 23.61
CA PHE A 170 8.42 -8.60 24.02
C PHE A 170 7.43 -8.90 22.88
N ILE A 171 6.85 -7.86 22.26
CA ILE A 171 5.85 -8.07 21.21
C ILE A 171 6.47 -8.67 19.95
N SER A 172 7.72 -8.32 19.65
CA SER A 172 8.46 -8.90 18.53
C SER A 172 8.71 -10.40 18.76
N ALA A 173 9.21 -10.77 19.94
CA ALA A 173 9.42 -12.17 20.31
C ALA A 173 8.10 -12.95 20.29
N LEU A 174 7.03 -12.39 20.85
CA LEU A 174 5.70 -13.01 20.83
C LEU A 174 5.19 -13.20 19.39
N SER A 175 5.34 -12.19 18.54
CA SER A 175 4.96 -12.27 17.12
C SER A 175 5.75 -13.33 16.34
N TYR A 176 6.98 -13.61 16.78
CA TYR A 176 7.83 -14.66 16.22
C TYR A 176 7.39 -16.05 16.71
N GLU A 177 7.21 -16.22 18.03
CA GLU A 177 6.88 -17.49 18.67
C GLU A 177 5.49 -17.99 18.29
N GLU A 178 4.48 -17.12 18.32
CA GLU A 178 3.11 -17.54 18.00
C GLU A 178 2.95 -17.98 16.54
N GLY A 179 3.89 -17.62 15.67
CA GLY A 179 3.85 -17.97 14.25
C GLY A 179 2.59 -17.50 13.52
N TRP A 180 1.77 -16.66 14.17
CA TRP A 180 0.38 -16.46 13.77
C TRP A 180 0.31 -15.70 12.45
N LEU A 181 -0.28 -16.35 11.47
CA LEU A 181 -0.85 -15.76 10.28
C LEU A 181 -2.35 -16.00 10.42
N HIS A 182 -3.19 -15.03 10.04
CA HIS A 182 -4.64 -15.21 10.02
C HIS A 182 -5.12 -16.37 9.10
N ARG A 183 -4.20 -17.13 8.49
CA ARG A 183 -4.47 -18.33 7.72
C ARG A 183 -3.32 -19.33 7.94
N SER A 184 -3.74 -20.58 8.07
CA SER A 184 -2.98 -21.79 8.42
C SER A 184 -1.57 -21.90 7.83
N LEU A 185 -0.69 -22.49 8.64
CA LEU A 185 0.59 -23.10 8.27
C LEU A 185 0.36 -24.28 7.32
N GLU A 186 0.26 -24.02 6.03
CA GLU A 186 0.65 -24.98 4.98
C GLU A 186 1.33 -24.17 3.85
N ASP A 187 2.29 -24.81 3.21
CA ASP A 187 3.36 -24.26 2.37
C ASP A 187 2.91 -23.32 1.21
N ASP A 188 3.83 -22.50 0.70
CA ASP A 188 3.71 -21.65 -0.51
C ASP A 188 2.57 -20.63 -0.53
N PHE A 189 2.59 -19.75 0.45
CA PHE A 189 1.57 -18.74 0.66
C PHE A 189 1.76 -17.50 -0.24
N ASP A 190 2.69 -17.52 -1.21
CA ASP A 190 2.67 -16.53 -2.29
C ASP A 190 1.45 -16.75 -3.21
N ASP A 191 0.83 -17.94 -3.14
CA ASP A 191 -0.27 -18.36 -4.01
C ASP A 191 -1.68 -18.24 -3.44
N VAL A 192 -1.87 -17.94 -2.14
CA VAL A 192 -3.22 -17.71 -1.60
C VAL A 192 -3.68 -16.30 -2.00
N PRO A 193 -4.70 -16.16 -2.87
CA PRO A 193 -5.07 -14.87 -3.39
C PRO A 193 -5.74 -14.03 -2.30
N THR A 194 -5.30 -12.77 -2.15
CA THR A 194 -5.95 -11.84 -1.22
C THR A 194 -7.18 -11.27 -1.90
N GLU A 195 -8.37 -11.63 -1.41
CA GLU A 195 -9.63 -11.15 -1.94
C GLU A 195 -10.24 -10.03 -1.09
N PHE A 196 -10.79 -9.01 -1.74
CA PHE A 196 -11.47 -7.91 -1.06
C PHE A 196 -12.67 -7.38 -1.85
N LYS A 197 -13.53 -6.63 -1.13
CA LYS A 197 -14.62 -5.84 -1.71
C LYS A 197 -14.38 -4.39 -1.33
N LEU A 198 -14.79 -3.49 -2.23
CA LEU A 198 -14.78 -2.06 -1.94
C LEU A 198 -15.82 -1.74 -0.86
N ASP A 199 -15.57 -0.67 -0.11
CA ASP A 199 -16.42 -0.25 1.01
C ASP A 199 -17.85 0.09 0.59
N SER A 200 -18.00 0.56 -0.65
CA SER A 200 -19.27 0.94 -1.23
C SER A 200 -19.38 0.50 -2.68
N THR A 201 -20.62 0.45 -3.19
CA THR A 201 -20.88 0.18 -4.60
C THR A 201 -20.43 1.37 -5.45
N GLN A 202 -19.55 1.11 -6.41
CA GLN A 202 -18.95 2.10 -7.29
C GLN A 202 -19.43 1.89 -8.73
N PRO A 203 -19.56 2.94 -9.54
CA PRO A 203 -19.84 2.78 -10.98
C PRO A 203 -18.64 2.15 -11.69
N ILE A 204 -18.91 1.39 -12.76
CA ILE A 204 -17.89 0.97 -13.71
C ILE A 204 -17.61 2.14 -14.65
N LEU A 205 -16.36 2.62 -14.67
CA LEU A 205 -15.94 3.83 -15.39
C LEU A 205 -15.58 3.56 -16.87
N ALA A 206 -15.15 2.33 -17.18
CA ALA A 206 -14.90 1.87 -18.54
C ALA A 206 -15.40 0.43 -18.71
N PRO A 207 -15.90 0.04 -19.90
CA PRO A 207 -16.43 -1.30 -20.13
C PRO A 207 -15.41 -2.39 -19.76
N LEU A 208 -15.83 -3.33 -18.92
CA LEU A 208 -15.09 -4.56 -18.65
C LEU A 208 -15.15 -5.46 -19.89
N PRO A 209 -14.11 -6.26 -20.18
CA PRO A 209 -14.06 -7.15 -21.35
C PRO A 209 -14.92 -8.41 -21.13
N ILE A 210 -16.25 -8.22 -21.01
CA ILE A 210 -17.24 -9.26 -20.77
C ILE A 210 -18.46 -9.09 -21.69
N GLU A 211 -19.13 -10.21 -22.00
CA GLU A 211 -20.30 -10.19 -22.88
C GLU A 211 -21.50 -9.45 -22.27
N LYS A 212 -21.73 -9.63 -20.97
CA LYS A 212 -22.86 -9.02 -20.25
C LYS A 212 -22.38 -7.79 -19.49
N PRO A 213 -22.83 -6.57 -19.84
CA PRO A 213 -22.38 -5.36 -19.18
C PRO A 213 -22.69 -5.37 -17.68
N ILE A 214 -21.68 -5.07 -16.88
CA ILE A 214 -21.82 -4.76 -15.46
C ILE A 214 -21.65 -3.26 -15.31
N THR A 215 -22.60 -2.60 -14.65
CA THR A 215 -22.63 -1.12 -14.53
C THR A 215 -22.08 -0.61 -13.21
N ASN A 216 -21.96 -1.47 -12.20
CA ASN A 216 -21.42 -1.12 -10.89
C ASN A 216 -20.75 -2.31 -10.20
N THR A 217 -20.06 -2.05 -9.10
CA THR A 217 -19.28 -3.06 -8.37
C THR A 217 -20.10 -3.99 -7.47
N LYS A 218 -21.44 -3.92 -7.50
CA LYS A 218 -22.29 -4.79 -6.68
C LYS A 218 -22.08 -6.25 -7.09
N GLY A 219 -21.61 -7.06 -6.14
CA GLY A 219 -21.31 -8.47 -6.38
C GLY A 219 -19.96 -8.73 -7.04
N LEU A 220 -19.14 -7.69 -7.23
CA LEU A 220 -17.75 -7.84 -7.60
C LEU A 220 -16.88 -8.12 -6.36
N THR A 221 -15.81 -8.87 -6.56
CA THR A 221 -14.73 -9.09 -5.60
C THR A 221 -13.42 -8.98 -6.37
N PHE A 222 -12.38 -8.47 -5.72
CA PHE A 222 -11.07 -8.24 -6.33
C PHE A 222 -10.09 -9.18 -5.71
N GLN A 223 -9.35 -9.89 -6.55
CA GLN A 223 -8.35 -10.84 -6.14
C GLN A 223 -6.96 -10.30 -6.49
N LEU A 224 -6.11 -10.15 -5.48
CA LEU A 224 -4.73 -9.71 -5.64
C LEU A 224 -3.84 -10.90 -6.00
N GLY A 225 -3.09 -10.75 -7.08
CA GLY A 225 -2.05 -11.67 -7.52
C GLY A 225 -0.66 -11.11 -7.24
N LYS A 226 0.21 -11.21 -8.25
CA LYS A 226 1.63 -10.85 -8.16
C LYS A 226 1.83 -9.34 -7.95
N LEU A 227 2.65 -8.98 -6.95
CA LEU A 227 3.14 -7.62 -6.77
C LEU A 227 4.14 -7.26 -7.90
N LEU A 228 3.90 -6.14 -8.55
CA LEU A 228 4.73 -5.61 -9.63
C LEU A 228 5.66 -4.50 -9.13
N SER A 229 5.14 -3.55 -8.36
CA SER A 229 5.91 -2.44 -7.80
C SER A 229 5.30 -1.93 -6.48
N SER A 230 6.11 -1.26 -5.66
CA SER A 230 5.70 -0.70 -4.35
C SER A 230 6.44 0.61 -4.04
N SER A 231 6.45 1.54 -5.00
CA SER A 231 7.08 2.86 -4.84
C SER A 231 6.12 3.85 -4.17
N VAL A 232 5.34 4.59 -4.95
CA VAL A 232 4.33 5.55 -4.50
C VAL A 232 3.01 4.84 -4.19
N ALA A 233 2.65 3.88 -5.03
CA ALA A 233 1.50 3.01 -4.85
C ALA A 233 1.95 1.55 -4.97
N SER A 234 1.31 0.65 -4.22
CA SER A 234 1.48 -0.78 -4.43
C SER A 234 0.68 -1.19 -5.66
N THR A 235 1.39 -1.64 -6.69
CA THR A 235 0.83 -2.05 -7.98
C THR A 235 0.94 -3.56 -8.11
N MET A 236 -0.18 -4.22 -8.35
CA MET A 236 -0.26 -5.68 -8.46
C MET A 236 -1.03 -6.08 -9.71
N ARG A 237 -0.72 -7.25 -10.27
CA ARG A 237 -1.69 -7.95 -11.11
C ARG A 237 -2.81 -8.49 -10.24
N GLY A 238 -4.01 -8.47 -10.75
CA GLY A 238 -5.15 -9.03 -10.06
C GLY A 238 -6.26 -9.44 -11.02
N THR A 239 -7.32 -9.98 -10.44
CA THR A 239 -8.47 -10.48 -11.17
C THR A 239 -9.72 -9.86 -10.57
N ILE A 240 -10.61 -9.37 -11.42
CA ILE A 240 -11.96 -9.00 -10.99
C ILE A 240 -12.82 -10.25 -11.11
N LEU A 241 -13.58 -10.55 -10.05
CA LEU A 241 -14.51 -11.67 -9.98
C LEU A 241 -15.93 -11.13 -9.85
N HIS A 242 -16.88 -11.74 -10.55
CA HIS A 242 -18.31 -11.51 -10.34
C HIS A 242 -18.94 -12.76 -9.77
N ARG A 243 -19.45 -12.67 -8.53
CA ARG A 243 -20.03 -13.81 -7.79
C ARG A 243 -19.09 -15.02 -7.73
N GLY A 244 -17.80 -14.77 -7.50
CA GLY A 244 -16.76 -15.80 -7.39
C GLY A 244 -16.20 -16.32 -8.72
N ASN A 245 -16.73 -15.88 -9.87
CA ASN A 245 -16.20 -16.26 -11.18
C ASN A 245 -15.28 -15.17 -11.72
N PRO A 246 -14.04 -15.48 -12.14
CA PRO A 246 -13.16 -14.54 -12.83
C PRO A 246 -13.85 -13.94 -14.06
N ILE A 247 -13.78 -12.63 -14.20
CA ILE A 247 -14.34 -11.91 -15.36
C ILE A 247 -13.29 -11.17 -16.19
N CYS A 248 -12.24 -10.65 -15.56
CA CYS A 248 -11.10 -10.09 -16.28
C CYS A 248 -9.85 -9.99 -15.39
N ASN A 249 -8.69 -10.07 -16.03
CA ASN A 249 -7.42 -9.67 -15.43
C ASN A 249 -7.30 -8.14 -15.45
N CYS A 250 -6.62 -7.59 -14.45
CA CYS A 250 -6.45 -6.15 -14.29
C CYS A 250 -5.15 -5.84 -13.54
N ILE A 251 -4.76 -4.57 -13.59
CA ILE A 251 -3.77 -4.01 -12.69
C ILE A 251 -4.50 -3.32 -11.55
N ILE A 252 -4.20 -3.72 -10.32
CA ILE A 252 -4.74 -3.10 -9.11
C ILE A 252 -3.65 -2.22 -8.51
N LYS A 253 -3.91 -0.91 -8.47
CA LYS A 253 -3.09 0.06 -7.73
C LYS A 253 -3.75 0.40 -6.42
N THR A 254 -2.96 0.42 -5.36
CA THR A 254 -3.38 0.80 -4.03
C THR A 254 -2.50 1.92 -3.49
N TYR A 255 -3.13 2.97 -2.98
CA TYR A 255 -2.46 4.19 -2.53
C TYR A 255 -3.11 4.67 -1.23
N ASP A 256 -2.36 5.42 -0.43
CA ASP A 256 -2.95 6.13 0.71
C ASP A 256 -3.94 7.17 0.20
N LEU A 257 -5.12 7.30 0.79
CA LEU A 257 -6.13 8.28 0.36
C LEU A 257 -5.65 9.74 0.41
N ALA A 258 -4.52 10.02 1.07
CA ALA A 258 -3.83 11.31 0.96
C ALA A 258 -3.25 11.60 -0.46
N GLU A 259 -3.07 10.59 -1.30
CA GLU A 259 -2.35 10.69 -2.59
C GLU A 259 -3.25 10.43 -3.81
N LYS A 260 -4.22 11.33 -4.08
CA LYS A 260 -5.24 11.14 -5.14
C LYS A 260 -4.82 11.49 -6.58
N ARG A 261 -3.55 11.81 -6.82
CA ARG A 261 -3.09 12.41 -8.10
C ARG A 261 -3.37 11.54 -9.33
N ALA A 262 -3.10 10.24 -9.25
CA ALA A 262 -3.27 9.35 -10.40
C ALA A 262 -4.71 9.30 -10.91
N GLU A 263 -5.70 9.41 -10.01
CA GLU A 263 -7.12 9.38 -10.35
C GLU A 263 -7.50 10.56 -11.26
N GLU A 264 -7.05 11.77 -10.90
CA GLU A 264 -7.31 13.00 -11.66
C GLU A 264 -6.73 12.90 -13.08
N MET A 265 -5.53 12.33 -13.21
CA MET A 265 -4.86 12.14 -14.50
C MET A 265 -5.63 11.18 -15.42
N TYR A 266 -6.14 10.06 -14.88
CA TYR A 266 -6.97 9.15 -15.68
C TYR A 266 -8.27 9.81 -16.13
N HIS A 267 -8.85 10.71 -15.31
CA HIS A 267 -10.04 11.45 -15.70
C HIS A 267 -9.76 12.44 -16.84
N GLU A 268 -8.71 13.25 -16.72
CA GLU A 268 -8.30 14.20 -17.77
C GLU A 268 -7.98 13.48 -19.09
N LEU A 269 -7.23 12.38 -19.00
CA LEU A 269 -6.80 11.60 -20.15
C LEU A 269 -7.84 10.55 -20.60
N SER A 270 -9.11 10.71 -20.22
CA SER A 270 -10.20 9.76 -20.53
C SER A 270 -10.32 9.42 -22.01
N HIS A 271 -10.08 10.39 -22.90
CA HIS A 271 -10.14 10.22 -24.36
C HIS A 271 -8.99 9.36 -24.93
N MET A 272 -7.94 9.07 -24.15
CA MET A 272 -6.79 8.25 -24.53
C MET A 272 -6.87 6.81 -24.00
N GLN A 273 -7.86 6.52 -23.15
CA GLN A 273 -7.97 5.24 -22.45
C GLN A 273 -8.36 4.08 -23.39
N GLY A 274 -7.61 2.98 -23.27
CA GLY A 274 -7.78 1.76 -24.04
C GLY A 274 -7.07 1.75 -25.40
N SER A 275 -6.40 2.84 -25.75
CA SER A 275 -5.58 2.96 -26.95
C SER A 275 -4.13 3.31 -26.60
N GLU A 276 -3.92 4.47 -25.97
CA GLU A 276 -2.57 4.96 -25.62
C GLU A 276 -2.22 4.77 -24.15
N ILE A 277 -3.24 4.69 -23.28
CA ILE A 277 -3.09 4.48 -21.85
C ILE A 277 -4.10 3.43 -21.37
N PRO A 278 -3.91 2.79 -20.20
CA PRO A 278 -4.86 1.82 -19.67
C PRO A 278 -6.26 2.40 -19.46
N ARG A 279 -7.30 1.60 -19.68
CA ARG A 279 -8.63 1.92 -19.17
C ARG A 279 -8.64 1.89 -17.64
N LEU A 280 -9.23 2.90 -17.02
CA LEU A 280 -9.64 2.87 -15.62
C LEU A 280 -11.02 2.23 -15.55
N TYR A 281 -11.07 0.98 -15.10
CA TYR A 281 -12.34 0.28 -14.95
C TYR A 281 -13.10 0.76 -13.72
N ILE A 282 -12.41 0.86 -12.59
CA ILE A 282 -13.02 1.07 -11.28
C ILE A 282 -12.11 1.94 -10.43
N LYS A 283 -12.70 2.87 -9.69
CA LYS A 283 -12.08 3.53 -8.54
C LYS A 283 -12.91 3.26 -7.30
N GLY A 284 -12.28 3.18 -6.14
CA GLY A 284 -12.98 3.02 -4.87
C GLY A 284 -12.06 3.04 -3.68
N GLU A 285 -12.61 2.71 -2.52
CA GLU A 285 -11.90 2.73 -1.26
C GLU A 285 -12.04 1.38 -0.56
N LEU A 286 -11.02 1.05 0.24
CA LEU A 286 -10.97 -0.12 1.08
C LEU A 286 -10.66 0.30 2.52
N ALA A 287 -11.53 -0.11 3.44
CA ALA A 287 -11.51 0.20 4.86
C ALA A 287 -11.50 1.72 5.20
N GLY A 288 -11.90 2.59 4.27
CA GLY A 288 -11.85 4.06 4.40
C GLY A 288 -10.44 4.61 4.50
N LEU A 289 -9.43 3.85 4.08
CA LEU A 289 -8.01 4.15 4.29
C LEU A 289 -7.19 4.04 3.01
N ILE A 290 -7.52 3.07 2.16
CA ILE A 290 -6.75 2.76 0.96
C ILE A 290 -7.60 3.08 -0.27
N GLY A 291 -7.08 3.93 -1.14
CA GLY A 291 -7.61 4.15 -2.47
C GLY A 291 -7.26 2.97 -3.38
N ILE A 292 -8.23 2.53 -4.19
CA ILE A 292 -8.10 1.43 -5.14
C ILE A 292 -8.38 1.95 -6.54
N LEU A 293 -7.46 1.72 -7.48
CA LEU A 293 -7.71 1.80 -8.93
C LEU A 293 -7.59 0.40 -9.54
N ALA A 294 -8.62 -0.05 -10.25
CA ALA A 294 -8.54 -1.22 -11.11
C ALA A 294 -8.43 -0.76 -12.57
N LEU A 295 -7.30 -1.10 -13.20
CA LEU A 295 -6.89 -0.66 -14.52
C LEU A 295 -6.80 -1.86 -15.47
N GLU A 296 -6.89 -1.59 -16.77
CA GLU A 296 -6.60 -2.57 -17.82
C GLU A 296 -5.17 -3.11 -17.71
N ASP A 297 -5.03 -4.44 -17.75
CA ASP A 297 -3.73 -5.09 -17.92
C ASP A 297 -3.30 -4.96 -19.39
N CYS A 298 -2.30 -4.10 -19.62
CA CYS A 298 -1.83 -3.76 -20.95
C CYS A 298 -0.68 -4.68 -21.44
N GLY A 299 -0.21 -5.63 -20.63
CA GLY A 299 0.89 -6.54 -20.96
C GLY A 299 2.18 -6.28 -20.18
N GLU A 300 3.32 -6.58 -20.82
CA GLU A 300 4.64 -6.52 -20.17
C GLU A 300 5.35 -5.18 -20.44
N THR A 301 6.11 -4.72 -19.45
CA THR A 301 6.94 -3.51 -19.57
C THR A 301 8.11 -3.72 -20.53
N LEU A 302 8.73 -2.62 -20.96
CA LEU A 302 10.00 -2.64 -21.71
C LEU A 302 11.23 -2.64 -20.80
N GLU A 303 11.07 -2.75 -19.48
CA GLU A 303 12.17 -2.78 -18.53
C GLU A 303 13.16 -3.91 -18.86
N GLY A 304 14.45 -3.58 -18.94
CA GLY A 304 15.51 -4.52 -19.31
C GLY A 304 15.53 -4.94 -20.78
N LYS A 305 14.77 -4.28 -21.66
CA LYS A 305 14.76 -4.52 -23.11
C LYS A 305 15.38 -3.33 -23.85
N GLU A 306 16.01 -3.60 -25.00
CA GLU A 306 16.45 -2.53 -25.90
C GLU A 306 15.23 -1.81 -26.50
N THR A 307 15.26 -0.48 -26.51
CA THR A 307 14.16 0.31 -27.07
C THR A 307 14.26 0.38 -28.57
N SER A 308 13.18 -0.01 -29.26
CA SER A 308 13.10 0.13 -30.71
C SER A 308 12.75 1.58 -31.11
N ALA A 309 13.12 1.97 -32.34
CA ALA A 309 12.77 3.28 -32.88
C ALA A 309 11.24 3.48 -32.96
N GLU A 310 10.50 2.39 -33.17
CA GLU A 310 9.04 2.37 -33.19
C GLU A 310 8.46 2.68 -31.80
N ALA A 311 9.03 2.12 -30.74
CA ALA A 311 8.62 2.41 -29.36
C ALA A 311 8.82 3.89 -29.03
N LYS A 312 9.99 4.47 -29.35
CA LYS A 312 10.26 5.91 -29.16
C LYS A 312 9.26 6.78 -29.91
N LYS A 313 9.00 6.47 -31.18
CA LYS A 313 8.04 7.20 -32.01
C LYS A 313 6.61 7.11 -31.46
N ALA A 314 6.21 5.94 -30.95
CA ALA A 314 4.92 5.76 -30.31
C ALA A 314 4.81 6.59 -29.01
N VAL A 315 5.81 6.54 -28.14
CA VAL A 315 5.87 7.34 -26.91
C VAL A 315 5.79 8.84 -27.22
N GLN A 316 6.54 9.34 -28.21
CA GLN A 316 6.43 10.74 -28.64
C GLN A 316 5.01 11.11 -29.09
N LYS A 317 4.33 10.21 -29.83
CA LYS A 317 2.94 10.43 -30.25
C LYS A 317 1.99 10.50 -29.06
N ILE A 318 2.18 9.63 -28.05
CA ILE A 318 1.38 9.62 -26.82
C ILE A 318 1.63 10.91 -26.02
N LEU A 319 2.90 11.28 -25.79
CA LEU A 319 3.26 12.50 -25.06
C LEU A 319 2.71 13.75 -25.73
N ARG A 320 2.75 13.86 -27.07
CA ARG A 320 2.13 15.01 -27.77
C ARG A 320 0.63 15.14 -27.46
N LYS A 321 -0.10 14.04 -27.33
CA LYS A 321 -1.52 14.06 -26.94
C LYS A 321 -1.71 14.49 -25.50
N MET A 322 -0.89 13.97 -24.57
CA MET A 322 -0.91 14.38 -23.17
C MET A 322 -0.57 15.88 -23.01
N HIS A 323 0.46 16.35 -23.70
CA HIS A 323 0.90 17.73 -23.68
C HIS A 323 -0.13 18.69 -24.28
N ALA A 324 -0.91 18.24 -25.27
CA ALA A 324 -1.98 19.03 -25.87
C ALA A 324 -3.12 19.34 -24.87
N VAL A 325 -3.32 18.51 -23.85
CA VAL A 325 -4.23 18.76 -22.73
C VAL A 325 -3.52 19.26 -21.48
N GLY A 326 -2.24 19.65 -21.60
CA GLY A 326 -1.47 20.25 -20.51
C GLY A 326 -1.09 19.27 -19.40
N VAL A 327 -0.84 17.99 -19.73
CA VAL A 327 -0.41 16.97 -18.75
C VAL A 327 1.03 16.54 -19.02
N LEU A 328 1.89 16.61 -18.00
CA LEU A 328 3.23 16.00 -17.96
C LEU A 328 3.15 14.63 -17.30
N HIS A 329 3.93 13.65 -17.77
CA HIS A 329 4.08 12.35 -17.14
C HIS A 329 5.01 12.36 -15.91
N ASN A 330 6.12 13.09 -15.99
CA ASN A 330 7.22 13.26 -15.02
C ASN A 330 7.98 11.99 -14.59
N ASP A 331 7.54 10.79 -14.98
CA ASP A 331 8.25 9.53 -14.71
C ASP A 331 8.51 8.70 -15.98
N LEU A 332 9.10 9.31 -17.00
CA LEU A 332 9.32 8.63 -18.27
C LEU A 332 10.50 7.64 -18.17
N SER A 333 10.20 6.34 -18.25
CA SER A 333 11.19 5.26 -18.17
C SER A 333 10.67 3.97 -18.82
N LEU A 334 11.55 3.01 -19.11
CA LEU A 334 11.18 1.74 -19.77
C LEU A 334 10.18 0.89 -18.98
N ARG A 335 10.23 0.97 -17.64
CA ARG A 335 9.24 0.32 -16.77
C ARG A 335 7.82 0.87 -16.94
N ASN A 336 7.68 2.10 -17.43
CA ASN A 336 6.40 2.78 -17.62
C ASN A 336 5.92 2.74 -19.09
N ILE A 337 6.62 2.01 -19.95
CA ILE A 337 6.20 1.72 -21.33
C ILE A 337 5.83 0.24 -21.40
N VAL A 338 4.58 -0.02 -21.77
CA VAL A 338 4.07 -1.39 -21.88
C VAL A 338 3.83 -1.73 -23.34
N MET A 339 4.24 -2.94 -23.73
CA MET A 339 3.99 -3.49 -25.05
C MET A 339 2.96 -4.61 -24.99
N ASN A 340 1.81 -4.40 -25.64
CA ASN A 340 0.84 -5.45 -25.90
C ASN A 340 1.26 -6.23 -27.15
N GLN A 341 1.85 -7.41 -26.97
CA GLN A 341 2.33 -8.27 -28.06
C GLN A 341 1.22 -8.78 -28.99
N HIS A 342 -0.05 -8.69 -28.57
CA HIS A 342 -1.21 -9.14 -29.34
C HIS A 342 -1.94 -7.99 -30.04
N ALA A 343 -1.52 -6.75 -29.83
CA ALA A 343 -2.10 -5.58 -30.49
C ALA A 343 -1.44 -5.30 -31.85
N PRO A 344 -2.16 -4.66 -32.80
CA PRO A 344 -1.56 -4.12 -34.01
C PRO A 344 -0.38 -3.18 -33.68
N SER A 345 0.65 -3.17 -34.53
CA SER A 345 1.91 -2.43 -34.27
C SER A 345 1.73 -0.95 -33.92
N GLU A 346 0.72 -0.27 -34.48
CA GLU A 346 0.46 1.15 -34.22
C GLU A 346 -0.16 1.46 -32.84
N SER A 347 -0.72 0.46 -32.17
CA SER A 347 -1.33 0.54 -30.83
C SER A 347 -0.72 -0.47 -29.86
N ALA A 348 0.45 -1.01 -30.22
CA ALA A 348 1.20 -1.97 -29.42
C ALA A 348 1.78 -1.34 -28.15
N PHE A 349 2.08 -0.04 -28.16
CA PHE A 349 2.71 0.65 -27.04
C PHE A 349 1.74 1.54 -26.26
N ARG A 350 1.83 1.48 -24.93
CA ARG A 350 1.05 2.31 -24.02
C ARG A 350 1.93 2.89 -22.93
N LEU A 351 1.59 4.09 -22.46
CA LEU A 351 2.18 4.67 -21.25
C LEU A 351 1.33 4.31 -20.04
N ILE A 352 2.01 3.94 -18.96
CA ILE A 352 1.42 3.61 -17.67
C ILE A 352 2.06 4.43 -16.56
N ASP A 353 1.42 4.43 -15.39
CA ASP A 353 1.91 5.03 -14.16
C ASP A 353 1.94 6.57 -14.10
N PHE A 354 0.76 7.14 -13.87
CA PHE A 354 0.57 8.58 -13.70
C PHE A 354 0.71 9.05 -12.23
N GLY A 355 1.39 8.29 -11.37
CA GLY A 355 1.56 8.66 -9.95
C GLY A 355 2.30 9.98 -9.73
N LEU A 356 3.22 10.33 -10.63
CA LEU A 356 3.99 11.58 -10.61
C LEU A 356 3.53 12.61 -11.64
N ALA A 357 2.52 12.29 -12.44
CA ALA A 357 2.03 13.18 -13.48
C ALA A 357 1.42 14.46 -12.88
N THR A 358 1.54 15.56 -13.63
CA THR A 358 1.08 16.89 -13.19
C THR A 358 0.53 17.70 -14.33
N PHE A 359 -0.41 18.59 -14.03
CA PHE A 359 -0.81 19.63 -14.98
C PHE A 359 0.31 20.66 -15.18
N ALA A 360 0.51 21.07 -16.43
CA ALA A 360 1.49 22.06 -16.84
C ALA A 360 0.93 22.95 -17.96
N THR A 361 1.11 24.25 -17.77
CA THR A 361 0.84 25.28 -18.79
C THR A 361 2.13 25.83 -19.41
N ASN A 362 3.29 25.48 -18.84
CA ASN A 362 4.59 25.93 -19.31
C ASN A 362 5.07 25.04 -20.46
N LYS A 363 5.16 25.62 -21.67
CA LYS A 363 5.66 24.94 -22.87
C LYS A 363 7.08 24.41 -22.73
N GLY A 364 7.96 25.11 -22.02
CA GLY A 364 9.34 24.66 -21.81
C GLY A 364 9.43 23.32 -21.10
N LYS A 365 8.58 23.08 -20.08
CA LYS A 365 8.54 21.79 -19.38
C LYS A 365 8.02 20.65 -20.27
N LEU A 366 7.08 20.94 -21.16
CA LEU A 366 6.55 19.97 -22.12
C LEU A 366 7.63 19.59 -23.15
N GLU A 367 8.38 20.57 -23.63
CA GLU A 367 9.51 20.36 -24.55
C GLU A 367 10.66 19.59 -23.88
N GLU A 368 10.96 19.89 -22.61
CA GLU A 368 11.94 19.14 -21.80
C GLU A 368 11.55 17.66 -21.65
N GLU A 369 10.31 17.35 -21.28
CA GLU A 369 9.85 15.95 -21.20
C GLU A 369 9.88 15.25 -22.56
N MET A 370 9.53 15.96 -23.65
CA MET A 370 9.62 15.40 -25.00
C MET A 370 11.06 15.04 -25.38
N ALA A 371 12.04 15.86 -24.97
CA ALA A 371 13.46 15.60 -25.23
C ALA A 371 14.01 14.39 -24.46
N MET A 372 13.40 14.03 -23.32
CA MET A 372 13.78 12.84 -22.55
C MET A 372 13.53 11.54 -23.31
N VAL A 373 12.63 11.51 -24.31
CA VAL A 373 12.30 10.28 -25.06
C VAL A 373 13.52 9.65 -25.73
N ASP A 374 14.41 10.49 -26.27
CA ASP A 374 15.61 10.01 -26.94
C ASP A 374 16.63 9.41 -25.96
N GLN A 375 16.53 9.79 -24.67
CA GLN A 375 17.40 9.40 -23.58
C GLN A 375 16.88 8.22 -22.75
N ILE A 376 15.67 7.68 -23.04
CA ILE A 376 15.03 6.61 -22.25
C ILE A 376 15.92 5.35 -22.11
N ASP A 377 16.82 5.09 -23.07
CA ASP A 377 17.77 3.96 -23.01
C ASP A 377 18.85 4.10 -21.93
N LEU A 378 19.02 5.31 -21.38
CA LEU A 378 20.10 5.65 -20.45
C LEU A 378 19.64 5.77 -18.99
N CYS A 379 18.34 5.61 -18.73
CA CYS A 379 17.70 5.87 -17.44
C CYS A 379 17.38 4.61 -16.63
#